data_AF-A0A9E2I1U7-F1
#
_entry.id   AF-A0A9E2I1U7-F1
#
_cell.length_a   1.000
_cell.length_b   1.000
_cell.length_c   1.000
_cell.angle_alpha   90.00
_cell.angle_beta   90.00
_cell.angle_gamma   90.00
#
_symmetry.space_group_name_H-M   'P 1'
#
loop_
_entity.id
_entity.type
_entity.pdbx_description
1 polymer ?
#
loop_
_entity_poly.entity_id
_entity_poly.type
_entity_poly.pdbx_seq_one_letter_code
_entity_poly.pdbx_strand_id
1 'polypeptide(L)'
;MSYGGTVGLSADLVDGNENFVAHALTIQDVTAGTPTLTLQFNGTDIFASQPNGPYTLTNVLLTDESGATLVTQQALAVYTTAPYRCTDFAPNQIYLPLIMR
;
A
#
# COMPACT_ATOMS: atom_id res chain seq x y z
N MET A 1 -10.68 -9.07 -30.62
CA MET A 1 -10.07 -7.76 -30.31
C MET A 1 -10.38 -7.48 -28.85
N SER A 2 -9.43 -7.68 -27.94
CA SER A 2 -9.60 -7.29 -26.53
C SER A 2 -9.20 -5.82 -26.41
N TYR A 3 -10.12 -4.94 -26.05
CA TYR A 3 -9.79 -3.55 -25.71
C TYR A 3 -8.96 -3.59 -24.41
N GLY A 4 -7.66 -3.32 -24.52
CA GLY A 4 -6.81 -3.08 -23.36
C GLY A 4 -6.79 -1.61 -23.00
N GLY A 5 -6.37 -1.28 -21.79
CA GLY A 5 -6.18 0.09 -21.33
C GLY A 5 -5.21 0.14 -20.17
N THR A 6 -4.61 1.29 -19.93
CA THR A 6 -3.79 1.55 -18.75
C THR A 6 -4.73 2.01 -17.63
N VAL A 7 -4.64 1.39 -16.47
CA VAL A 7 -5.43 1.75 -15.29
C VAL A 7 -4.52 1.88 -14.08
N GLY A 8 -4.86 2.78 -13.17
CA GLY A 8 -4.20 2.89 -11.89
C GLY A 8 -5.13 2.56 -10.72
N LEU A 9 -4.52 2.13 -9.62
CA LEU A 9 -5.16 1.88 -8.33
C LEU A 9 -4.29 2.50 -7.26
N SER A 10 -4.87 3.32 -6.41
CA SER A 10 -4.20 3.87 -5.23
C SER A 10 -4.97 3.62 -3.95
N ALA A 11 -4.26 3.64 -2.83
CA ALA A 11 -4.86 3.53 -1.50
C ALA A 11 -3.94 4.09 -0.42
N ASP A 12 -4.56 4.46 0.70
CA ASP A 12 -3.87 4.79 1.93
C ASP A 12 -3.97 3.61 2.91
N LEU A 13 -2.94 3.47 3.74
CA LEU A 13 -2.90 2.57 4.87
C LEU A 13 -2.96 3.41 6.15
N VAL A 14 -3.85 3.06 7.09
CA VAL A 14 -3.95 3.71 8.40
C VAL A 14 -3.79 2.72 9.55
N ASP A 15 -3.31 3.20 10.70
CA ASP A 15 -3.21 2.43 11.94
C ASP A 15 -4.56 2.27 12.66
N GLY A 16 -4.57 1.59 13.81
CA GLY A 16 -5.78 1.39 14.62
C GLY A 16 -6.39 2.65 15.24
N ASN A 17 -5.69 3.79 15.17
CA ASN A 17 -6.18 5.11 15.59
C ASN A 17 -6.49 6.01 14.38
N GLU A 18 -6.56 5.44 13.17
CA GLU A 18 -6.79 6.14 11.91
C GLU A 18 -5.66 7.11 11.49
N ASN A 19 -4.46 6.98 12.08
CA ASN A 19 -3.32 7.76 11.62
C ASN A 19 -2.79 7.19 10.31
N PHE A 20 -2.42 8.07 9.39
CA PHE A 20 -1.76 7.70 8.14
C PHE A 20 -0.45 6.95 8.39
N VAL A 21 -0.27 5.83 7.68
CA VAL A 21 0.93 4.98 7.73
C VAL A 21 1.70 5.04 6.41
N ALA A 22 1.02 4.80 5.28
CA ALA A 22 1.67 4.73 3.98
C ALA A 22 0.67 4.94 2.83
N HIS A 23 1.18 5.32 1.67
CA HIS A 23 0.42 5.41 0.42
C HIS A 23 1.00 4.43 -0.60
N ALA A 24 0.13 3.84 -1.43
CA ALA A 24 0.55 3.03 -2.56
C ALA A 24 -0.22 3.43 -3.82
N LEU A 25 0.48 3.42 -4.96
CA LEU A 25 -0.07 3.59 -6.30
C LEU A 25 0.49 2.47 -7.19
N THR A 26 -0.37 1.85 -7.97
CA THR A 26 0.01 0.86 -8.99
C THR A 26 -0.67 1.23 -10.29
N ILE A 27 0.12 1.34 -11.36
CA ILE A 27 -0.36 1.60 -12.72
C ILE A 27 0.01 0.40 -13.57
N GLN A 28 -0.96 -0.15 -14.30
CA GLN A 28 -0.79 -1.38 -15.06
C GLN A 28 -1.59 -1.36 -16.35
N ASP A 29 -0.98 -1.88 -17.42
CA ASP A 29 -1.70 -2.22 -18.65
C ASP A 29 -2.54 -3.47 -18.42
N VAL A 30 -3.85 -3.34 -18.61
CA VAL A 30 -4.81 -4.43 -18.43
C VAL A 30 -5.49 -4.76 -19.74
N THR A 31 -5.89 -6.01 -19.89
CA THR A 31 -6.76 -6.44 -20.98
C THR A 31 -8.22 -6.47 -20.49
N ALA A 32 -9.18 -6.31 -21.40
CA ALA A 32 -10.59 -6.43 -21.07
C ALA A 32 -10.89 -7.73 -20.30
N GLY A 33 -11.61 -7.61 -19.18
CA GLY A 33 -11.89 -8.70 -18.26
C GLY A 33 -11.91 -8.21 -16.82
N THR A 34 -11.56 -9.08 -15.88
CA THR A 34 -11.40 -8.78 -14.45
C THR A 34 -9.91 -8.80 -14.08
N PRO A 35 -9.14 -7.75 -14.40
CA PRO A 35 -7.73 -7.69 -14.04
C PRO A 35 -7.55 -7.64 -12.53
N THR A 36 -6.45 -8.21 -12.04
CA THR A 36 -6.02 -8.07 -10.65
C THR A 36 -4.85 -7.10 -10.59
N LEU A 37 -4.98 -6.05 -9.78
CA LEU A 37 -3.91 -5.10 -9.47
C LEU A 37 -3.44 -5.34 -8.04
N THR A 38 -2.12 -5.23 -7.82
CA THR A 38 -1.49 -5.43 -6.52
C THR A 38 -0.92 -4.12 -6.00
N LEU A 39 -1.49 -3.60 -4.91
CA LEU A 39 -0.91 -2.47 -4.18
C LEU A 39 0.30 -2.96 -3.35
N GLN A 40 1.44 -2.28 -3.52
CA GLN A 40 2.66 -2.54 -2.75
C GLN A 40 2.96 -1.33 -1.87
N PHE A 41 2.92 -1.53 -0.55
CA PHE A 41 3.27 -0.51 0.43
C PHE A 41 4.76 -0.62 0.80
N ASN A 42 5.43 0.52 0.96
CA ASN A 42 6.83 0.54 1.38
C ASN A 42 6.93 0.13 2.86
N GLY A 43 7.60 -0.99 3.12
CA GLY A 43 7.82 -1.48 4.49
C GLY A 43 8.56 -0.49 5.39
N THR A 44 9.40 0.39 4.82
CA THR A 44 10.10 1.43 5.57
C THR A 44 9.12 2.43 6.19
N ASP A 45 8.06 2.81 5.47
CA ASP A 45 7.04 3.74 5.97
C ASP A 45 6.22 3.06 7.08
N ILE A 46 5.87 1.78 6.88
CA ILE A 46 5.18 0.97 7.88
C ILE A 46 6.02 0.84 9.16
N PHE A 47 7.31 0.54 9.04
CA PHE A 47 8.23 0.46 10.18
C PHE A 47 8.38 1.82 10.87
N ALA A 48 8.58 2.89 10.10
CA ALA A 48 8.73 4.25 10.60
C ALA A 48 7.50 4.73 11.38
N SER A 49 6.30 4.27 11.01
CA SER A 49 5.07 4.63 11.71
C SER A 49 5.11 4.27 13.19
N GLN A 50 5.68 3.09 13.55
CA GLN A 50 5.77 2.46 14.88
C GLN A 50 4.56 1.65 15.41
N PRO A 51 3.28 1.99 15.16
CA PRO A 51 2.16 1.14 15.55
C PRO A 51 2.22 -0.23 14.89
N ASN A 52 1.94 -1.27 15.69
CA ASN A 52 1.58 -2.57 15.13
C ASN A 52 0.19 -2.50 14.54
N GLY A 53 -0.05 -3.33 13.52
CA GLY A 53 -1.37 -3.55 12.97
C GLY A 53 -2.32 -4.29 13.93
N PRO A 54 -3.53 -4.61 13.48
CA PRO A 54 -3.93 -4.60 12.07
C PRO A 54 -4.07 -3.18 11.51
N TYR A 55 -3.70 -3.02 10.25
CA TYR A 55 -3.85 -1.77 9.51
C TYR A 55 -5.13 -1.81 8.68
N THR A 56 -5.66 -0.64 8.31
CA THR A 56 -6.86 -0.54 7.47
C THR A 56 -6.56 0.17 6.16
N LEU A 57 -7.05 -0.38 5.04
CA LEU A 57 -7.03 0.30 3.75
C LEU A 57 -8.16 1.32 3.66
N THR A 58 -7.80 2.56 3.41
CA THR A 58 -8.72 3.69 3.18
C THR A 58 -8.40 4.35 1.85
N ASN A 59 -9.28 5.24 1.39
CA ASN A 59 -9.09 6.00 0.15
C ASN A 59 -8.69 5.12 -1.04
N VAL A 60 -9.36 3.97 -1.22
CA VAL A 60 -9.10 3.11 -2.36
C VAL A 60 -9.74 3.75 -3.59
N LEU A 61 -8.89 4.15 -4.54
CA LEU A 61 -9.26 4.97 -5.68
C LEU A 61 -8.77 4.33 -6.98
N LEU A 62 -9.65 4.31 -7.99
CA LEU A 62 -9.23 4.05 -9.36
C LEU A 62 -8.67 5.35 -9.95
N THR A 63 -7.52 5.27 -10.61
CA THR A 63 -6.82 6.41 -11.20
C THR A 63 -6.57 6.18 -12.68
N ASP A 64 -6.26 7.24 -13.40
CA ASP A 64 -5.78 7.14 -14.78
C ASP A 64 -4.30 6.75 -14.83
N GLU A 65 -3.74 6.69 -16.04
CA GLU A 65 -2.34 6.37 -16.31
C GLU A 65 -1.34 7.39 -15.72
N SER A 66 -1.81 8.58 -15.33
CA SER A 66 -0.99 9.61 -14.67
C SER A 66 -1.06 9.52 -13.14
N GLY A 67 -1.90 8.63 -12.60
CA GLY A 67 -2.19 8.56 -11.17
C GLY A 67 -3.20 9.62 -10.72
N ALA A 68 -3.79 10.37 -11.65
CA ALA A 68 -4.84 11.33 -11.30
C ALA A 68 -6.11 10.56 -10.93
N THR A 69 -6.72 10.94 -9.81
CA THR A 69 -7.94 10.31 -9.32
C THR A 69 -9.05 10.41 -10.36
N LEU A 70 -9.51 9.26 -10.85
CA LEU A 70 -10.75 9.20 -11.59
C LEU A 70 -11.84 9.27 -10.53
N VAL A 71 -12.49 10.43 -10.40
CA VAL A 71 -13.48 10.78 -9.34
C VAL A 71 -14.77 9.92 -9.39
N THR A 72 -14.73 8.76 -10.05
CA THR A 72 -15.91 7.92 -10.28
C THR A 72 -16.12 6.84 -9.22
N GLN A 73 -15.08 6.37 -8.52
CA GLN A 73 -15.22 5.29 -7.52
C GLN A 73 -14.20 5.42 -6.38
N GLN A 74 -14.72 5.61 -5.15
CA GLN A 74 -13.96 5.55 -3.91
C GLN A 74 -14.61 4.52 -2.99
N ALA A 75 -13.79 3.73 -2.32
CA ALA A 75 -14.26 2.86 -1.24
C ALA A 75 -13.45 3.15 0.03
N LEU A 76 -14.16 3.22 1.16
CA LEU A 76 -13.61 3.60 2.47
C LEU A 76 -13.58 2.38 3.40
N ALA A 77 -12.51 2.27 4.20
CA ALA A 77 -12.32 1.20 5.19
C ALA A 77 -12.61 -0.21 4.64
N VAL A 78 -12.10 -0.50 3.44
CA VAL A 78 -12.52 -1.68 2.67
C VAL A 78 -11.92 -2.99 3.13
N TYR A 79 -10.80 -2.91 3.85
CA TYR A 79 -10.03 -4.08 4.21
C TYR A 79 -9.15 -3.80 5.42
N THR A 80 -9.21 -4.69 6.41
CA THR A 80 -8.32 -4.71 7.56
C THR A 80 -7.32 -5.85 7.37
N THR A 81 -6.04 -5.55 7.51
CA THR A 81 -4.98 -6.55 7.35
C THR A 81 -4.99 -7.57 8.49
N ALA A 82 -4.24 -8.66 8.32
CA ALA A 82 -3.79 -9.46 9.46
C ALA A 82 -3.00 -8.58 10.47
N PRO A 83 -2.85 -9.01 11.74
CA PRO A 83 -2.04 -8.30 12.71
C PRO A 83 -0.55 -8.46 12.38
N TYR A 84 0.01 -7.49 11.65
CA TYR A 84 1.44 -7.38 11.41
C TYR A 84 2.11 -6.53 12.49
N ARG A 85 3.35 -6.85 12.86
CA ARG A 85 4.14 -5.95 13.70
C ARG A 85 4.89 -4.97 12.80
N CYS A 86 5.02 -3.71 13.21
CA CYS A 86 5.80 -2.74 12.44
C CYS A 86 7.26 -3.22 12.24
N THR A 87 7.79 -3.93 13.22
CA THR A 87 9.14 -4.53 13.20
C THR A 87 9.31 -5.64 12.18
N ASP A 88 8.22 -6.25 11.69
CA ASP A 88 8.28 -7.22 10.60
C ASP A 88 8.76 -6.56 9.29
N PHE A 89 8.69 -5.24 9.23
CA PHE A 89 9.13 -4.40 8.12
C PHE A 89 10.41 -3.60 8.44
N ALA A 90 11.09 -3.90 9.56
CA ALA A 90 12.34 -3.25 9.89
C ALA A 90 13.40 -3.52 8.80
N PRO A 91 14.22 -2.53 8.42
CA PRO A 91 15.33 -2.77 7.52
C PRO A 91 16.29 -3.78 8.16
N ASN A 92 16.83 -4.71 7.36
CA ASN A 92 17.82 -5.67 7.83
C ASN A 92 19.00 -4.93 8.47
N GLN A 93 19.08 -4.96 9.81
CA GLN A 93 20.25 -4.47 10.52
C GLN A 93 21.38 -5.49 10.35
N ILE A 94 22.34 -5.19 9.48
CA ILE A 94 23.65 -5.84 9.55
C ILE A 94 24.30 -5.34 10.83
N TYR A 95 24.18 -6.12 11.90
CA TYR A 95 25.00 -5.94 13.08
C TYR A 95 26.46 -6.25 12.69
N LEU A 96 27.25 -5.22 12.39
CA LEU A 96 28.69 -5.32 12.60
C LEU A 96 28.86 -5.61 14.10
N PRO A 97 29.48 -6.73 14.51
CA PRO A 97 29.75 -6.94 15.92
C PRO A 97 30.62 -5.76 16.35
N LEU A 98 30.09 -4.96 17.28
CA LEU A 98 30.87 -3.99 18.03
C LEU A 98 32.04 -4.77 18.62
N ILE A 99 33.20 -4.70 17.97
CA ILE A 99 34.45 -5.12 18.57
C ILE A 99 34.63 -4.16 19.73
N MET A 100 34.20 -4.59 20.92
CA MET A 100 34.58 -3.94 22.16
C MET A 100 36.10 -3.93 22.19
N ARG A 101 36.69 -2.75 22.31
CA ARG A 101 38.12 -2.55 22.53
C ARG A 101 38.31 -1.83 23.85
#